data_AF-A0AAD4DYC8-F1
#
_entry.id   AF-A0AAD4DYC8-F1
#
_cell.length_a   1.000
_cell.length_b   1.000
_cell.length_c   1.000
_cell.angle_alpha   90.00
_cell.angle_beta   90.00
_cell.angle_gamma   90.00
#
_symmetry.space_group_name_H-M   'P 1'
#
loop_
_entity.id
_entity.type
_entity.pdbx_description
1 polymer ?
#
loop_
_entity_poly.entity_id
_entity_poly.type
_entity_poly.pdbx_seq_one_letter_code
_entity_poly.pdbx_strand_id
1 'polypeptide(L)'
;VFDSKSLPIAQLELLKFKANQIIESIQTLQRTIEVGGQNAMPAWPDILSKYNVILSQTHSFSQSLSSPQAQSQISQAQARLGSGMYENIALHPSIGMTDHQLDNDLIPLLRNQQTTDVLNMETATVRRLAECMATRGAIATNSVQTNHSPTTSGRVTHEDVLHECEEIRGAHDHRVERAV
;
A
#
# COMPACT_ATOMS: atom_id res chain seq x y z
N VAL A 1 26.97 3.46 -14.66
CA VAL A 1 26.55 2.69 -15.86
C VAL A 1 25.33 1.89 -15.44
N PHE A 2 24.18 2.11 -16.09
CA PHE A 2 22.95 1.36 -15.83
C PHE A 2 23.13 -0.08 -16.32
N ASP A 3 22.94 -1.07 -15.46
CA ASP A 3 22.99 -2.49 -15.86
C ASP A 3 21.55 -3.00 -16.05
N SER A 4 21.10 -3.00 -17.31
CA SER A 4 19.77 -3.49 -17.70
C SER A 4 19.52 -4.95 -17.33
N LYS A 5 20.56 -5.74 -17.02
CA LYS A 5 20.45 -7.16 -16.64
C LYS A 5 20.05 -7.36 -15.18
N SER A 6 20.09 -6.30 -14.36
CA SER A 6 19.68 -6.33 -12.95
C SER A 6 18.18 -6.14 -12.74
N LEU A 7 17.44 -5.79 -13.79
CA LEU A 7 16.00 -5.56 -13.69
C LEU A 7 15.20 -6.88 -13.76
N PRO A 8 14.19 -7.05 -12.89
CA PRO A 8 13.32 -8.22 -12.89
C PRO A 8 12.24 -8.11 -13.98
N ILE A 9 12.66 -8.12 -15.25
CA ILE A 9 11.79 -7.86 -16.41
C ILE A 9 10.64 -8.86 -16.50
N ALA A 10 10.91 -10.15 -16.25
CA ALA A 10 9.89 -11.19 -16.30
C ALA A 10 8.78 -10.96 -15.25
N GLN A 11 9.16 -10.50 -14.05
CA GLN A 11 8.23 -10.21 -12.98
C GLN A 11 7.45 -8.93 -13.24
N LEU A 12 8.07 -7.91 -13.84
CA LEU A 12 7.37 -6.70 -14.28
C LEU A 12 6.35 -6.97 -15.39
N GLU A 13 6.67 -7.82 -16.37
CA GLU A 13 5.72 -8.23 -17.41
C GLU A 13 4.56 -9.05 -16.83
N LEU A 14 4.84 -9.94 -15.87
CA LEU A 14 3.78 -10.66 -15.14
C LEU A 14 2.89 -9.69 -14.36
N LEU A 15 3.48 -8.71 -13.67
CA LEU A 15 2.73 -7.71 -12.90
C LEU A 15 1.84 -6.88 -13.81
N LYS A 16 2.36 -6.44 -14.97
CA LYS A 16 1.61 -5.75 -16.01
C LYS A 16 0.44 -6.60 -16.54
N PHE A 17 0.68 -7.88 -16.80
CA PHE A 17 -0.39 -8.80 -17.22
C PHE A 17 -1.50 -8.91 -16.17
N LYS A 18 -1.14 -9.09 -14.89
CA LYS A 18 -2.11 -9.13 -13.78
C LYS A 18 -2.86 -7.80 -13.61
N ALA A 19 -2.18 -6.67 -13.75
CA ALA A 19 -2.81 -5.35 -13.69
C ALA A 19 -3.85 -5.18 -14.81
N ASN A 20 -3.52 -5.57 -16.04
CA ASN A 20 -4.46 -5.54 -17.16
C ASN A 20 -5.67 -6.44 -16.91
N GLN A 21 -5.47 -7.63 -16.35
CA GLN A 21 -6.57 -8.54 -16.00
C GLN A 21 -7.54 -7.92 -14.98
N ILE A 22 -7.00 -7.20 -13.97
CA ILE A 22 -7.82 -6.47 -12.99
C ILE A 22 -8.62 -5.36 -13.68
N ILE A 23 -7.99 -4.59 -14.58
CA ILE A 23 -8.65 -3.53 -15.35
C ILE A 23 -9.81 -4.10 -16.17
N GLU A 24 -9.60 -5.20 -16.88
CA GLU A 24 -10.64 -5.87 -17.68
C GLU A 24 -11.80 -6.37 -16.81
N SER A 25 -11.50 -6.90 -15.63
CA SER A 25 -12.49 -7.35 -14.65
C SER A 25 -13.34 -6.20 -14.11
N ILE A 26 -12.71 -5.06 -13.80
CA ILE A 26 -13.40 -3.83 -13.37
C ILE A 26 -14.30 -3.30 -14.49
N GLN A 27 -13.80 -3.22 -15.72
CA GLN A 27 -14.61 -2.78 -16.87
C GLN A 27 -15.80 -3.70 -17.13
N THR A 28 -15.63 -5.01 -16.90
CA THR A 28 -16.71 -5.99 -17.02
C THR A 28 -17.78 -5.78 -15.94
N LEU A 29 -17.38 -5.47 -14.70
CA LEU A 29 -18.30 -5.09 -13.64
C LEU A 29 -19.03 -3.79 -13.97
N GLN A 30 -18.32 -2.77 -14.44
CA GLN A 30 -18.89 -1.49 -14.86
C GLN A 30 -19.98 -1.69 -15.92
N ARG A 31 -19.69 -2.42 -17.00
CA ARG A 31 -20.68 -2.72 -18.06
C ARG A 31 -21.89 -3.48 -17.53
N THR A 32 -21.69 -4.36 -16.55
CA THR A 32 -22.79 -5.10 -15.91
C THR A 32 -23.68 -4.15 -15.10
N ILE A 33 -23.10 -3.18 -14.41
CA ILE A 33 -23.85 -2.17 -13.63
C ILE A 33 -24.57 -1.19 -14.56
N GLU A 34 -23.93 -0.78 -15.65
CA GLU A 34 -24.49 0.22 -16.56
C GLU A 34 -25.66 -0.32 -17.39
N VAL A 35 -25.79 -1.64 -17.60
CA VAL A 35 -26.87 -2.32 -18.38
C VAL A 35 -27.27 -1.52 -19.64
N GLY A 36 -26.31 -0.95 -20.36
CA GLY A 36 -26.57 -0.13 -21.55
C GLY A 36 -27.46 1.10 -21.32
N GLY A 37 -27.46 1.70 -20.14
CA GLY A 37 -28.28 2.86 -19.76
C GLY A 37 -29.69 2.53 -19.27
N GLN A 38 -30.00 1.26 -19.04
CA GLN A 38 -31.25 0.86 -18.41
C GLN A 38 -31.16 1.04 -16.89
N ASN A 39 -32.11 1.76 -16.29
CA ASN A 39 -32.21 1.97 -14.84
C ASN A 39 -32.68 0.69 -14.09
N ALA A 40 -32.13 -0.46 -14.44
CA ALA A 40 -32.40 -1.73 -13.79
C ALA A 40 -31.10 -2.23 -13.17
N MET A 41 -31.09 -2.37 -11.85
CA MET A 41 -29.92 -2.90 -11.15
C MET A 41 -29.75 -4.40 -11.51
N PRO A 42 -28.55 -4.85 -11.90
CA PRO A 42 -28.30 -6.27 -12.11
C PRO A 42 -28.51 -7.06 -10.81
N ALA A 43 -28.75 -8.35 -10.94
CA ALA A 43 -29.00 -9.20 -9.79
C ALA A 43 -27.79 -9.21 -8.84
N TRP A 44 -28.04 -9.05 -7.54
CA TRP A 44 -26.98 -9.02 -6.52
C TRP A 44 -25.99 -10.20 -6.60
N PRO A 45 -26.41 -11.46 -6.87
CA PRO A 45 -25.47 -12.57 -7.03
C PRO A 45 -24.44 -12.37 -8.14
N ASP A 46 -24.83 -11.72 -9.25
CA ASP A 46 -23.92 -11.47 -10.38
C ASP A 46 -22.89 -10.41 -10.05
N ILE A 47 -23.31 -9.36 -9.33
CA ILE A 47 -22.42 -8.32 -8.80
C ILE A 47 -21.42 -8.96 -7.84
N LEU A 48 -21.90 -9.73 -6.86
CA LEU A 48 -21.07 -10.37 -5.85
C LEU A 48 -20.04 -11.33 -6.47
N SER A 49 -20.44 -12.11 -7.47
CA SER A 49 -19.54 -13.01 -8.20
C SER A 49 -18.38 -12.24 -8.84
N LYS A 50 -18.66 -11.11 -9.50
CA LYS A 50 -17.62 -10.25 -10.11
C LYS A 50 -16.72 -9.60 -9.08
N TYR A 51 -17.27 -9.14 -7.94
CA TYR A 51 -16.45 -8.65 -6.83
C TYR A 51 -15.50 -9.70 -6.28
N ASN A 52 -15.94 -10.96 -6.12
CA ASN A 52 -15.08 -12.05 -5.66
C ASN A 52 -13.94 -12.34 -6.65
N VAL A 53 -14.19 -12.22 -7.96
CA VAL A 53 -13.15 -12.33 -8.98
C VAL A 53 -12.13 -11.20 -8.83
N ILE A 54 -12.59 -9.94 -8.72
CA ILE A 54 -11.71 -8.78 -8.52
C ILE A 54 -10.89 -8.97 -7.23
N LEU A 55 -11.53 -9.34 -6.12
CA LEU A 55 -10.87 -9.59 -4.84
C LEU A 55 -9.74 -10.63 -4.98
N SER A 56 -10.04 -11.74 -5.64
CA SER A 56 -9.06 -12.83 -5.85
C SER A 56 -7.89 -12.37 -6.73
N GLN A 57 -8.16 -11.59 -7.77
CA GLN A 57 -7.14 -11.03 -8.66
C GLN A 57 -6.27 -10.00 -7.92
N THR A 58 -6.87 -9.08 -7.15
CA THR A 58 -6.16 -8.10 -6.32
C THR A 58 -5.29 -8.77 -5.28
N HIS A 59 -5.78 -9.83 -4.63
CA HIS A 59 -4.99 -10.62 -3.69
C HIS A 59 -3.79 -11.28 -4.38
N SER A 60 -3.99 -11.91 -5.55
CA SER A 60 -2.89 -12.49 -6.32
C SER A 60 -1.87 -11.44 -6.81
N PHE A 61 -2.34 -10.23 -7.12
CA PHE A 61 -1.49 -9.10 -7.49
C PHE A 61 -0.66 -8.61 -6.30
N SER A 62 -1.30 -8.44 -5.13
CA SER A 62 -0.62 -8.07 -3.88
C SER A 62 0.48 -9.07 -3.50
N GLN A 63 0.20 -10.37 -3.61
CA GLN A 63 1.22 -11.41 -3.38
C GLN A 63 2.41 -11.30 -4.34
N SER A 64 2.17 -10.93 -5.60
CA SER A 64 3.26 -10.71 -6.58
C SER A 64 4.08 -9.45 -6.32
N LEU A 65 3.52 -8.46 -5.62
CA LEU A 65 4.25 -7.27 -5.17
C LEU A 65 5.11 -7.55 -3.94
N SER A 66 4.60 -8.36 -2.99
CA SER A 66 5.28 -8.65 -1.72
C SER A 66 6.23 -9.85 -1.76
N SER A 67 6.02 -10.81 -2.68
CA SER A 67 6.84 -12.01 -2.77
C SER A 67 8.09 -11.78 -3.63
N PRO A 68 9.30 -11.82 -3.05
CA PRO A 68 10.54 -11.89 -3.83
C PRO A 68 10.64 -13.29 -4.44
N GLN A 69 9.99 -13.51 -5.59
CA GLN A 69 10.04 -14.79 -6.27
C GLN A 69 11.41 -14.93 -6.98
N ALA A 70 12.35 -15.53 -6.25
CA ALA A 70 13.56 -16.23 -6.68
C ALA A 70 14.68 -15.41 -7.36
N GLN A 71 15.62 -14.93 -6.54
CA GLN A 71 17.04 -15.14 -6.82
C GLN A 71 17.69 -15.81 -5.59
N SER A 72 18.10 -17.06 -5.79
CA SER A 72 19.06 -17.85 -5.00
C SER A 72 18.79 -18.09 -3.51
N GLN A 73 18.40 -19.33 -3.21
CA GLN A 73 18.86 -20.05 -2.01
C GLN A 73 20.39 -19.90 -1.92
N ILE A 74 20.87 -19.15 -0.93
CA ILE A 74 22.16 -19.25 -0.19
C ILE A 74 22.29 -17.90 0.54
N SER A 75 22.39 -17.94 1.87
CA SER A 75 22.50 -16.80 2.82
C SER A 75 21.21 -16.42 3.57
N GLN A 76 20.67 -17.37 4.34
CA GLN A 76 19.79 -17.06 5.46
C GLN A 76 20.63 -16.63 6.68
N ALA A 77 20.92 -15.33 6.77
CA ALA A 77 21.18 -14.67 8.04
C ALA A 77 20.85 -13.18 7.85
N GLN A 78 19.91 -12.67 8.65
CA GLN A 78 19.37 -11.29 8.62
C GLN A 78 18.30 -11.02 7.57
N ALA A 79 17.13 -11.66 7.76
CA ALA A 79 15.85 -11.07 7.36
C ALA A 79 15.58 -9.80 8.20
N ARG A 80 16.28 -8.71 7.87
CA ARG A 80 15.80 -7.36 8.14
C ARG A 80 14.69 -7.11 7.13
N LEU A 81 13.52 -6.67 7.60
CA LEU A 81 12.37 -6.15 6.85
C LEU A 81 12.70 -5.96 5.36
N GLY A 82 12.39 -6.99 4.56
CA GLY A 82 12.93 -7.15 3.23
C GLY A 82 12.52 -5.97 2.34
N SER A 83 13.49 -5.14 1.97
CA SER A 83 13.30 -4.13 0.93
C SER A 83 12.79 -4.84 -0.33
N GLY A 84 11.62 -4.42 -0.79
CA GLY A 84 10.96 -5.08 -1.91
C GLY A 84 11.84 -5.02 -3.16
N MET A 85 11.84 -6.06 -3.99
CA MET A 85 12.59 -6.07 -5.26
C MET A 85 12.27 -4.86 -6.15
N TYR A 86 11.08 -4.30 -6.01
CA TYR A 86 10.60 -3.13 -6.74
C TYR A 86 10.88 -1.79 -6.05
N GLU A 87 11.26 -1.78 -4.77
CA GLU A 87 11.45 -0.55 -3.98
C GLU A 87 12.65 0.27 -4.46
N ASN A 88 13.70 -0.42 -4.92
CA ASN A 88 14.93 0.22 -5.40
C ASN A 88 14.89 0.57 -6.90
N ILE A 89 13.77 0.33 -7.59
CA ILE A 89 13.62 0.63 -9.02
C ILE A 89 13.24 2.10 -9.19
N ALA A 90 14.10 2.89 -9.83
CA ALA A 90 13.82 4.26 -10.20
C ALA A 90 13.35 4.34 -11.67
N LEU A 91 12.20 4.98 -11.88
CA LEU A 91 11.65 5.25 -13.21
C LEU A 91 12.17 6.60 -13.70
N HIS A 92 12.75 6.62 -14.90
CA HIS A 92 13.15 7.84 -15.58
C HIS A 92 12.78 7.74 -17.06
N PRO A 93 12.45 8.87 -17.72
CA PRO A 93 12.18 8.87 -19.15
C PRO A 93 13.44 8.45 -19.91
N SER A 94 13.27 7.53 -20.87
CA SER A 94 14.37 7.02 -21.70
C SER A 94 14.74 7.94 -22.88
N ILE A 95 13.87 8.92 -23.17
CA ILE A 95 14.03 9.90 -24.24
C ILE A 95 14.13 11.28 -23.60
N GLY A 96 15.09 12.09 -24.06
CA GLY A 96 15.19 13.49 -23.63
C GLY A 96 13.93 14.26 -24.03
N MET A 97 13.26 14.86 -23.06
CA MET A 97 12.10 15.72 -23.28
C MET A 97 12.34 17.11 -22.68
N THR A 98 11.58 18.10 -23.14
CA THR A 98 11.63 19.45 -22.58
C THR A 98 10.94 19.50 -21.22
N ASP A 99 11.34 20.43 -20.33
CA ASP A 99 10.75 20.58 -18.99
C ASP A 99 9.21 20.73 -19.04
N HIS A 100 8.69 21.47 -20.02
CA HIS A 100 7.24 21.64 -20.20
C HIS A 100 6.50 20.34 -20.59
N GLN A 101 7.13 19.47 -21.38
CA GLN A 101 6.55 18.17 -21.74
C GLN A 101 6.63 17.19 -20.57
N LEU A 102 7.72 17.26 -19.79
CA LEU A 102 7.89 16.48 -18.58
C LEU A 102 6.77 16.79 -17.59
N ASP A 103 6.54 18.07 -17.33
CA ASP A 103 5.58 18.55 -16.34
C ASP A 103 4.13 18.19 -16.67
N ASN A 104 3.75 18.23 -17.95
CA ASN A 104 2.36 18.00 -18.37
C ASN A 104 2.05 16.54 -18.67
N ASP A 105 2.96 15.79 -19.29
CA ASP A 105 2.65 14.46 -19.84
C ASP A 105 3.11 13.33 -18.90
N LEU A 106 4.30 13.47 -18.29
CA LEU A 106 4.93 12.40 -17.53
C LEU A 106 4.72 12.55 -16.01
N ILE A 107 4.91 13.76 -15.47
CA ILE A 107 4.82 14.00 -14.02
C ILE A 107 3.48 13.56 -13.44
N PRO A 108 2.30 13.80 -14.07
CA PRO A 108 1.04 13.32 -13.52
C PRO A 108 0.95 11.79 -13.41
N LEU A 109 1.59 11.06 -14.33
CA LEU A 109 1.59 9.59 -14.34
C LEU A 109 2.59 8.98 -13.35
N LEU A 110 3.74 9.64 -13.15
CA LEU A 110 4.74 9.23 -12.17
C LEU A 110 4.40 9.66 -10.74
N ARG A 111 3.39 10.51 -10.58
CA ARG A 111 2.97 10.98 -9.27
C ARG A 111 2.31 9.84 -8.51
N ASN A 112 2.95 9.44 -7.42
CA ASN A 112 2.35 8.57 -6.41
C ASN A 112 1.34 9.35 -5.54
N GLN A 113 0.36 10.01 -6.18
CA GLN A 113 -0.68 10.73 -5.44
C GLN A 113 -1.73 9.74 -4.97
N GLN A 114 -1.77 9.51 -3.66
CA GLN A 114 -2.90 8.82 -3.05
C GLN A 114 -4.18 9.61 -3.29
N THR A 115 -5.28 8.90 -3.51
CA THR A 115 -6.62 9.50 -3.60
C THR A 115 -6.98 10.19 -2.29
N THR A 116 -7.68 11.33 -2.36
CA THR A 116 -8.09 12.11 -1.17
C THR A 116 -8.84 11.27 -0.14
N ASP A 117 -9.67 10.33 -0.58
CA ASP A 117 -10.40 9.43 0.33
C ASP A 117 -9.47 8.50 1.11
N VAL A 118 -8.41 8.00 0.47
CA VAL A 118 -7.38 7.16 1.12
C VAL A 118 -6.63 8.00 2.16
N LEU A 119 -6.19 9.20 1.80
CA LEU A 119 -5.53 10.14 2.72
C LEU A 119 -6.40 10.47 3.94
N ASN A 120 -7.70 10.72 3.73
CA ASN A 120 -8.65 10.99 4.80
C ASN A 120 -8.82 9.79 5.72
N MET A 121 -8.93 8.58 5.15
CA MET A 121 -9.07 7.34 5.91
C MET A 121 -7.80 6.99 6.70
N GLU A 122 -6.62 7.17 6.12
CA GLU A 122 -5.34 7.03 6.80
C GLU A 122 -5.23 8.00 7.98
N THR A 123 -5.54 9.27 7.75
CA THR A 123 -5.51 10.31 8.80
C THR A 123 -6.48 9.98 9.95
N ALA A 124 -7.70 9.54 9.64
CA ALA A 124 -8.67 9.13 10.65
C ALA A 124 -8.20 7.91 11.45
N THR A 125 -7.61 6.93 10.77
CA THR A 125 -7.08 5.71 11.39
C THR A 125 -5.90 6.00 12.30
N VAL A 126 -4.94 6.80 11.84
CA VAL A 126 -3.77 7.22 12.63
C VAL A 126 -4.19 8.03 13.86
N ARG A 127 -5.16 8.95 13.70
CA ARG A 127 -5.70 9.73 14.83
C ARG A 127 -6.33 8.81 15.87
N ARG A 128 -7.18 7.88 15.45
CA ARG A 128 -7.85 6.94 16.37
C ARG A 128 -6.85 6.00 17.06
N LEU A 129 -5.82 5.55 16.34
CA LEU A 129 -4.74 4.77 16.94
C LEU A 129 -4.00 5.58 18.01
N ALA A 130 -3.63 6.82 17.68
CA ALA A 130 -2.96 7.73 18.61
C ALA A 130 -3.78 8.02 19.87
N GLU A 131 -5.11 8.13 19.77
CA GLU A 131 -5.99 8.30 20.94
C GLU A 131 -5.95 7.11 21.91
N CYS A 132 -5.69 5.90 21.39
CA CYS A 132 -5.58 4.68 22.19
C CYS A 132 -4.17 4.44 22.73
N MET A 133 -3.15 5.09 22.16
CA MET A 133 -1.75 4.94 22.56
C MET A 133 -1.43 5.76 23.81
N ALA A 134 -0.66 5.19 24.72
CA ALA A 134 -0.13 5.88 25.90
C ALA A 134 0.81 7.03 25.50
N THR A 135 1.60 6.83 24.42
CA THR A 135 2.47 7.87 23.86
C THR A 135 1.70 8.96 23.11
N ARG A 136 0.41 8.79 22.82
CA ARG A 136 -0.39 9.60 21.90
C ARG A 136 0.20 9.73 20.48
N GLY A 137 1.09 8.81 20.09
CA GLY A 137 1.73 8.76 18.78
C GLY A 137 2.52 10.03 18.41
N ALA A 138 2.59 10.32 17.10
CA ALA A 138 3.31 11.48 16.55
C ALA A 138 2.70 12.85 16.95
N ILE A 139 1.51 12.86 17.56
CA ILE A 139 0.87 14.09 18.06
C ILE A 139 1.62 14.59 19.30
N ALA A 140 2.10 13.68 20.17
CA ALA A 140 2.90 14.05 21.34
C ALA A 140 4.30 14.54 20.97
N THR A 141 4.92 13.96 19.92
CA THR A 141 6.27 14.34 19.49
C THR A 141 6.33 15.76 18.92
N ASN A 142 5.23 16.21 18.29
CA ASN A 142 5.08 17.54 17.71
C ASN A 142 4.32 18.53 18.60
N SER A 143 3.66 18.08 19.67
CA SER A 143 3.01 18.99 20.61
C SER A 143 4.05 19.76 21.42
N VAL A 144 4.24 21.02 21.03
CA VAL A 144 4.66 22.08 21.93
C VAL A 144 3.74 22.02 23.15
N GLN A 145 4.35 21.86 24.33
CA GLN A 145 3.78 21.99 25.68
C GLN A 145 2.30 22.43 25.72
N THR A 146 1.39 21.46 25.78
CA THR A 146 0.05 21.76 26.31
C THR A 146 0.06 21.35 27.79
N ASN A 147 -0.34 22.30 28.64
CA ASN A 147 -0.17 22.36 30.10
C ASN A 147 -0.90 21.29 30.93
N HIS A 148 -1.05 20.06 30.45
CA HIS A 148 -1.58 18.96 31.24
C HIS A 148 -0.50 17.94 31.51
N SER A 149 -0.02 17.93 32.75
CA SER A 149 0.94 16.97 33.28
C SER A 149 0.30 15.59 33.42
N PRO A 150 0.86 14.53 32.83
CA PRO A 150 0.83 13.21 33.43
C PRO A 150 2.18 12.94 34.09
N THR A 151 2.07 12.50 35.32
CA THR A 151 3.13 11.98 36.17
C THR A 151 3.74 10.72 35.55
N THR A 152 4.73 10.87 34.66
CA THR A 152 5.92 10.00 34.51
C THR A 152 6.72 10.41 33.27
N SER A 153 7.91 10.98 33.53
CA SER A 153 9.18 10.79 32.82
C SER A 153 9.25 10.97 31.28
N GLY A 154 9.95 12.02 30.85
CA GLY A 154 10.60 12.09 29.53
C GLY A 154 9.74 12.66 28.39
N ARG A 155 10.40 13.41 27.50
CA ARG A 155 9.82 13.75 26.19
C ARG A 155 9.67 12.44 25.41
N VAL A 156 8.44 12.05 25.11
CA VAL A 156 8.14 10.88 24.25
C VAL A 156 8.95 11.00 22.96
N THR A 157 9.82 10.03 22.72
CA THR A 157 10.66 9.98 21.53
C THR A 157 9.96 9.21 20.41
N HIS A 158 10.42 9.39 19.18
CA HIS A 158 9.93 8.62 18.04
C HIS A 158 10.15 7.11 18.22
N GLU A 159 11.24 6.73 18.89
CA GLU A 159 11.56 5.34 19.18
C GLU A 159 10.56 4.72 20.16
N ASP A 160 10.11 5.47 21.18
CA ASP A 160 9.08 5.03 22.12
C ASP A 160 7.75 4.74 21.40
N VAL A 161 7.36 5.59 20.44
CA VAL A 161 6.14 5.41 19.63
C VAL A 161 6.25 4.16 18.76
N LEU A 162 7.40 3.92 18.12
CA LEU A 162 7.62 2.73 17.31
C LEU A 162 7.58 1.45 18.15
N HIS A 163 8.18 1.48 19.35
CA HIS A 163 8.16 0.34 20.26
C HIS A 163 6.73 0.02 20.71
N GLU A 164 5.94 1.03 21.09
CA GLU A 164 4.53 0.84 21.45
C GLU A 164 3.71 0.28 20.27
N CYS A 165 3.93 0.77 19.04
CA CYS A 165 3.28 0.23 17.84
C CYS A 165 3.60 -1.26 17.62
N GLU A 166 4.85 -1.67 17.81
CA GLU A 166 5.25 -3.07 17.65
C GLU A 166 4.63 -3.96 18.74
N GLU A 167 4.53 -3.48 19.97
CA GLU A 167 3.85 -4.18 21.07
C GLU A 167 2.35 -4.36 20.78
N ILE A 168 1.67 -3.28 20.38
CA ILE A 168 0.24 -3.32 20.01
C ILE A 168 0.02 -4.32 18.87
N ARG A 169 0.89 -4.29 17.85
CA ARG A 169 0.85 -5.22 16.72
C ARG A 169 1.02 -6.67 17.19
N GLY A 170 2.05 -6.98 17.96
CA GLY A 170 2.29 -8.33 18.45
C GLY A 170 1.14 -8.87 19.32
N ALA A 171 0.60 -8.03 20.20
CA ALA A 171 -0.57 -8.39 21.01
C ALA A 171 -1.82 -8.63 20.15
N HIS A 172 -2.03 -7.83 19.10
CA HIS A 172 -3.10 -8.03 18.14
C HIS A 172 -2.94 -9.35 17.38
N ASP A 173 -1.78 -9.59 16.79
CA ASP A 173 -1.50 -10.76 15.95
C ASP A 173 -1.64 -12.05 16.76
N HIS A 174 -1.18 -12.07 18.02
CA HIS A 174 -1.37 -13.21 18.92
C HIS A 174 -2.85 -13.47 19.25
N ARG A 175 -3.67 -12.42 19.38
CA ARG A 175 -5.13 -12.59 19.58
C ARG A 175 -5.82 -13.16 18.34
N VAL A 176 -5.38 -12.74 17.16
CA VAL A 176 -5.89 -13.26 15.88
C VAL A 176 -5.52 -14.73 15.72
N GLU A 177 -4.26 -15.08 15.97
CA GLU A 177 -3.77 -16.46 15.90
C GLU A 177 -4.56 -17.39 16.83
N ARG A 178 -4.85 -16.94 18.06
CA ARG A 178 -5.66 -17.71 19.02
C ARG A 178 -7.12 -17.91 18.61
N ALA A 179 -7.65 -17.08 17.71
CA ALA A 179 -9.06 -17.12 17.30
C ALA A 179 -9.31 -18.02 16.07
N VAL A 180 -8.24 -18.38 15.35
CA VAL A 180 -8.24 -19.35 14.25
C VAL A 180 -8.19 -20.77 14.80
#